data_AF-A0A8J7HUC8-F1
#
_entry.id   AF-A0A8J7HUC8-F1
#
_cell.length_a   1.000
_cell.length_b   1.000
_cell.length_c   1.000
_cell.angle_alpha   90.00
_cell.angle_beta   90.00
_cell.angle_gamma   90.00
#
_symmetry.space_group_name_H-M   'P 1'
#
loop_
_entity.id
_entity.type
_entity.pdbx_description
1 polymer ?
#
loop_
_entity_poly.entity_id
_entity_poly.type
_entity_poly.pdbx_seq_one_letter_code
_entity_poly.pdbx_strand_id
1 'polypeptide(L)'
;MLKINPLELPSVSFQERKILPASPGIYFAISSNDEILYIGRTSNLRNRWKSHHRAVQFKSQSQNIRLAWLQVDDETLLPEIEAALIEHFAPAFNNTHLPGGIIRLTVDLPESMHRKLSVLAAKTGRKKAEIIRLLLDEAFQDVEE
;
A
#
# COMPACT_ATOMS: atom_id res chain seq x y z
N MET A 1 5.71 31.49 0.33
CA MET A 1 5.17 30.12 0.12
C MET A 1 6.32 29.15 0.11
N LEU A 2 6.38 28.21 1.06
CA LEU A 2 7.37 27.13 1.05
C LEU A 2 7.08 26.24 -0.15
N LYS A 3 7.95 26.30 -1.16
CA LYS A 3 7.92 25.35 -2.29
C LYS A 3 8.53 24.04 -1.79
N ILE A 4 7.71 23.06 -1.46
CA ILE A 4 8.20 21.71 -1.18
C ILE A 4 8.58 21.09 -2.52
N ASN A 5 9.83 20.66 -2.68
CA ASN A 5 10.28 19.92 -3.85
C ASN A 5 10.48 18.43 -3.46
N PRO A 6 9.55 17.52 -3.81
CA PRO A 6 9.67 16.09 -3.49
C PRO A 6 10.92 15.43 -4.10
N LEU A 7 11.54 16.04 -5.10
CA LEU A 7 12.77 15.54 -5.70
C LEU A 7 14.00 15.75 -4.81
N GLU A 8 13.99 16.79 -3.97
CA GLU A 8 15.09 17.15 -3.07
C GLU A 8 14.92 16.63 -1.64
N LEU A 9 13.78 16.00 -1.34
CA LEU A 9 13.53 15.39 -0.04
C LEU A 9 14.46 14.18 0.22
N PRO A 10 14.73 13.87 1.50
CA PRO A 10 15.36 12.62 1.88
C PRO A 10 14.64 11.45 1.20
N SER A 11 15.41 10.59 0.54
CA SER A 11 14.86 9.50 -0.24
C SER A 11 15.77 8.29 -0.26
N VAL A 12 15.16 7.13 -0.44
CA VAL A 12 15.85 5.84 -0.59
C VAL A 12 15.29 5.10 -1.78
N SER A 13 16.07 4.20 -2.36
CA SER A 13 15.52 3.25 -3.31
C SER A 13 14.46 2.37 -2.63
N PHE A 14 13.50 1.89 -3.40
CA PHE A 14 12.49 0.96 -2.89
C PHE A 14 13.10 -0.31 -2.26
N GLN A 15 14.27 -0.74 -2.73
CA GLN A 15 14.98 -1.90 -2.20
C GLN A 15 15.50 -1.64 -0.77
N GLU A 16 15.86 -0.39 -0.48
CA GLU A 16 16.42 0.09 0.77
C GLU A 16 15.37 0.61 1.76
N ARG A 17 14.07 0.41 1.48
CA ARG A 17 12.95 0.87 2.33
C ARG A 17 13.04 0.51 3.82
N LYS A 18 13.87 -0.45 4.21
CA LYS A 18 14.14 -0.78 5.63
C LYS A 18 14.84 0.35 6.39
N ILE A 19 15.54 1.24 5.68
CA ILE A 19 16.29 2.38 6.23
C ILE A 19 15.35 3.52 6.65
N LEU A 20 14.11 3.53 6.17
CA LEU A 20 13.13 4.57 6.48
C LEU A 20 13.00 4.83 8.00
N PRO A 21 12.81 6.10 8.39
CA PRO A 21 12.69 6.47 9.80
C PRO A 21 11.40 5.89 10.39
N ALA A 22 11.42 5.64 11.70
CA ALA A 22 10.25 5.18 12.43
C ALA A 22 9.40 6.38 12.92
N SER A 23 9.17 7.36 12.04
CA SER A 23 8.47 8.61 12.34
C SER A 23 7.20 8.78 11.49
N PRO A 24 6.23 9.59 11.96
CA PRO A 24 5.11 10.04 11.14
C PRO A 24 5.56 10.96 10.00
N GLY A 25 4.81 10.92 8.90
CA GLY A 25 5.11 11.75 7.75
C GLY A 25 4.34 11.41 6.49
N ILE A 26 4.65 12.18 5.45
CA ILE A 26 4.17 11.98 4.09
C ILE A 26 5.28 11.29 3.29
N TYR A 27 4.93 10.31 2.47
CA TYR A 27 5.84 9.66 1.54
C TYR A 27 5.39 9.85 0.10
N PHE A 28 6.37 9.89 -0.79
CA PHE A 28 6.21 10.06 -2.23
C PHE A 28 6.85 8.85 -2.92
N ALA A 29 6.10 8.16 -3.75
CA ALA A 29 6.63 7.17 -4.68
C ALA A 29 6.90 7.87 -6.02
N ILE A 30 8.16 7.85 -6.43
CA ILE A 30 8.65 8.60 -7.58
C ILE A 30 9.25 7.61 -8.58
N SER A 31 8.92 7.74 -9.86
CA SER A 31 9.43 6.89 -10.94
C SER A 31 10.90 7.22 -11.26
N SER A 32 11.54 6.44 -12.13
CA SER A 32 12.90 6.78 -12.64
C SER A 32 12.93 8.05 -13.47
N ASN A 33 11.77 8.53 -13.93
CA ASN A 33 11.65 9.73 -14.75
C ASN A 33 11.29 10.97 -13.92
N ASP A 34 11.51 10.92 -12.60
CA ASP A 34 11.17 11.98 -11.63
C ASP A 34 9.68 12.35 -11.57
N GLU A 35 8.81 11.43 -11.97
CA GLU A 35 7.36 11.60 -11.90
C GLU A 35 6.82 11.09 -10.55
N ILE A 36 5.98 11.89 -9.88
CA ILE A 36 5.34 11.51 -8.63
C ILE A 36 4.14 10.62 -8.95
N LEU A 37 4.29 9.33 -8.68
CA LEU A 37 3.27 8.32 -8.96
C LEU A 37 2.24 8.25 -7.84
N TYR A 38 2.67 8.40 -6.59
CA TYR A 38 1.81 8.26 -5.43
C TYR A 38 2.31 9.08 -4.24
N ILE A 39 1.39 9.67 -3.49
CA ILE A 39 1.60 10.38 -2.23
C ILE A 39 0.76 9.68 -1.16
N GLY A 40 1.32 9.44 0.01
CA GLY A 40 0.53 8.91 1.11
C GLY A 40 1.04 9.35 2.47
N ARG A 41 0.17 9.32 3.47
CA ARG A 41 0.55 9.52 4.86
C ARG A 41 0.70 8.23 5.65
N THR A 42 1.46 8.29 6.73
CA THR A 42 1.59 7.21 7.70
C THR A 42 2.04 7.77 9.05
N SER A 43 1.60 7.14 10.14
CA SER A 43 2.13 7.39 11.49
C SER A 43 3.51 6.76 11.71
N ASN A 44 3.95 5.90 10.77
CA ASN A 44 5.28 5.29 10.83
C ASN A 44 5.77 4.91 9.42
N LEU A 45 6.73 5.68 8.89
CA LEU A 45 7.30 5.48 7.55
C LEU A 45 7.92 4.08 7.41
N ARG A 46 8.69 3.61 8.39
CA ARG A 46 9.29 2.27 8.40
C ARG A 46 8.27 1.13 8.37
N ASN A 47 7.23 1.21 9.21
CA ASN A 47 6.25 0.12 9.37
C ASN A 47 5.28 0.03 8.19
N ARG A 48 4.95 1.16 7.54
CA ARG A 48 4.04 1.19 6.39
C ARG A 48 4.47 0.26 5.27
N TRP A 49 5.78 0.13 5.06
CA TRP A 49 6.38 -0.68 4.01
C TRP A 49 6.75 -2.11 4.45
N LYS A 50 6.38 -2.52 5.68
CA LYS A 50 6.55 -3.92 6.17
C LYS A 50 5.47 -4.86 5.63
N SER A 51 4.22 -4.42 5.43
CA SER A 51 3.10 -5.25 4.98
C SER A 51 2.72 -4.94 3.52
N HIS A 52 3.56 -5.40 2.60
CA HIS A 52 3.55 -4.94 1.22
C HIS A 52 2.46 -5.58 0.33
N HIS A 53 1.18 -5.44 0.69
CA HIS A 53 0.04 -5.94 -0.09
C HIS A 53 -0.08 -5.27 -1.48
N ARG A 54 0.48 -4.06 -1.64
CA ARG A 54 0.62 -3.34 -2.93
C ARG A 54 1.86 -3.71 -3.76
N ALA A 55 2.69 -4.68 -3.33
CA ALA A 55 3.88 -5.10 -4.09
C ALA A 55 3.50 -5.67 -5.48
N VAL A 56 2.29 -6.21 -5.60
CA VAL A 56 1.79 -6.84 -6.83
C VAL A 56 1.68 -5.82 -7.97
N GLN A 57 1.28 -4.58 -7.67
CA GLN A 57 1.12 -3.52 -8.67
C GLN A 57 2.44 -2.94 -9.16
N PHE A 58 3.51 -3.11 -8.38
CA PHE A 58 4.84 -2.64 -8.72
C PHE A 58 5.77 -3.76 -9.18
N LYS A 59 5.37 -5.03 -9.25
CA LYS A 59 6.28 -6.13 -9.64
C LYS A 59 6.96 -5.94 -11.01
N SER A 60 6.34 -5.21 -11.94
CA SER A 60 6.94 -4.87 -13.24
C SER A 60 7.79 -3.59 -13.26
N GLN A 61 7.68 -2.69 -12.26
CA GLN A 61 8.38 -1.38 -12.20
C GLN A 61 9.17 -1.12 -10.90
N SER A 62 9.13 -2.03 -9.92
CA SER A 62 9.64 -1.84 -8.55
C SER A 62 11.16 -1.72 -8.45
N GLN A 63 11.90 -2.01 -9.53
CA GLN A 63 13.35 -1.83 -9.55
C GLN A 63 13.77 -0.36 -9.62
N ASN A 64 12.88 0.53 -10.05
CA ASN A 64 13.22 1.92 -10.39
C ASN A 64 12.41 2.97 -9.62
N ILE A 65 11.81 2.59 -8.48
CA ILE A 65 11.01 3.52 -7.67
C ILE A 65 11.86 4.07 -6.54
N ARG A 66 11.86 5.41 -6.42
CA ARG A 66 12.44 6.14 -5.31
C ARG A 66 11.34 6.51 -4.32
N LEU A 67 11.59 6.27 -3.03
CA LEU A 67 10.71 6.64 -1.94
C LEU A 67 11.28 7.89 -1.26
N ALA A 68 10.69 9.04 -1.50
CA ALA A 68 11.01 10.27 -0.78
C ALA A 68 10.04 10.49 0.38
N TRP A 69 10.43 11.21 1.42
CA TRP A 69 9.54 11.48 2.55
C TRP A 69 9.73 12.87 3.16
N LEU A 70 8.64 13.38 3.71
CA LEU A 70 8.57 14.56 4.55
C LEU A 70 8.18 14.11 5.95
N GLN A 71 9.09 14.26 6.92
CA GLN A 71 8.75 14.01 8.32
C GLN A 71 7.84 15.13 8.83
N VAL A 72 6.76 14.73 9.50
CA VAL A 72 5.80 15.65 10.13
C VAL A 72 5.50 15.08 11.51
N ASP A 73 5.97 15.75 12.56
CA ASP A 73 5.82 15.25 13.93
C ASP A 73 4.38 15.37 14.44
N ASP A 74 3.61 16.33 13.92
CA ASP A 74 2.20 16.49 14.26
C ASP A 74 1.31 15.62 13.35
N GLU A 75 0.83 14.51 13.89
CA GLU A 75 -0.05 13.59 13.17
C GLU A 75 -1.40 14.20 12.78
N THR A 76 -1.85 15.24 13.49
CA THR A 76 -3.15 15.89 13.21
C THR A 76 -3.13 16.67 11.90
N LEU A 77 -1.95 17.12 11.47
CA LEU A 77 -1.74 17.85 10.21
C LEU A 77 -1.55 16.93 9.00
N LEU A 78 -1.24 15.65 9.21
CA LEU A 78 -1.00 14.69 8.12
C LEU A 78 -2.14 14.60 7.09
N PRO A 79 -3.44 14.56 7.46
CA PRO A 79 -4.52 14.54 6.47
C PRO A 79 -4.55 15.81 5.61
N GLU A 80 -4.39 16.97 6.22
CA GLU A 80 -4.43 18.26 5.52
C GLU A 80 -3.24 18.42 4.56
N ILE A 81 -2.04 18.04 5.03
CA ILE A 81 -0.83 18.07 4.21
C ILE A 81 -0.92 17.07 3.05
N GLU A 82 -1.41 15.85 3.30
CA GLU A 82 -1.63 14.84 2.25
C GLU A 82 -2.59 15.37 1.19
N ALA A 83 -3.73 15.92 1.60
CA ALA A 83 -4.74 16.47 0.69
C ALA A 83 -4.15 17.61 -0.17
N ALA A 84 -3.48 18.58 0.44
CA ALA A 84 -2.86 19.70 -0.26
C ALA A 84 -1.78 19.25 -1.26
N LEU A 85 -0.97 18.24 -0.90
CA LEU A 85 0.06 17.71 -1.80
C LEU A 85 -0.54 16.90 -2.96
N ILE A 86 -1.58 16.11 -2.73
CA ILE A 86 -2.29 15.39 -3.78
C ILE A 86 -2.95 16.38 -4.75
N GLU A 87 -3.58 17.44 -4.24
CA GLU A 87 -4.18 18.48 -5.06
C GLU A 87 -3.12 19.22 -5.88
N HIS A 88 -1.98 19.54 -5.27
CA HIS A 88 -0.91 20.28 -5.94
C HIS A 88 -0.18 19.47 -7.02
N PHE A 89 0.14 18.20 -6.74
CA PHE A 89 0.96 17.36 -7.62
C PHE A 89 0.14 16.42 -8.53
N ALA A 90 -1.16 16.26 -8.25
CA ALA A 90 -2.08 15.36 -8.96
C ALA A 90 -1.46 13.99 -9.34
N PRO A 91 -0.93 13.21 -8.37
CA PRO A 91 -0.22 11.97 -8.67
C PRO A 91 -1.12 10.96 -9.38
N ALA A 92 -0.56 10.29 -10.39
CA ALA A 92 -1.31 9.36 -11.22
C ALA A 92 -2.07 8.29 -10.42
N PHE A 93 -1.55 7.82 -9.28
CA PHE A 93 -2.14 6.71 -8.52
C PHE A 93 -2.94 7.10 -7.28
N ASN A 94 -3.08 8.39 -6.95
CA ASN A 94 -3.81 8.84 -5.76
C ASN A 94 -5.32 8.88 -5.94
N ASN A 95 -5.79 9.14 -7.17
CA ASN A 95 -7.21 9.23 -7.51
C ASN A 95 -7.64 8.21 -8.57
N THR A 96 -6.72 7.37 -9.07
CA THR A 96 -7.13 6.20 -9.85
C THR A 96 -7.83 5.22 -8.94
N HIS A 97 -9.10 4.98 -9.22
CA HIS A 97 -9.69 3.69 -8.90
C HIS A 97 -8.79 2.65 -9.58
N LEU A 98 -8.23 1.73 -8.79
CA LEU A 98 -7.49 0.61 -9.34
C LEU A 98 -8.38 -0.02 -10.42
N PRO A 99 -7.94 -0.14 -11.69
CA PRO A 99 -8.61 -1.04 -12.60
C PRO A 99 -8.50 -2.44 -11.97
N GLY A 100 -9.63 -2.98 -11.51
CA GLY A 100 -9.67 -4.16 -10.63
C GLY A 100 -9.64 -3.85 -9.12
N GLY A 101 -10.31 -2.78 -8.68
CA GLY A 101 -10.42 -2.41 -7.26
C GLY A 101 -10.71 -3.58 -6.32
N ILE A 102 -10.08 -3.56 -5.14
CA ILE A 102 -10.37 -4.54 -4.09
C ILE A 102 -11.78 -4.25 -3.55
N ILE A 103 -12.77 -4.97 -4.07
CA ILE A 103 -14.12 -4.96 -3.53
C ILE A 103 -14.11 -5.81 -2.25
N ARG A 104 -14.50 -5.20 -1.12
CA ARG A 104 -14.67 -5.94 0.13
C ARG A 104 -15.96 -6.75 0.05
N LEU A 105 -15.81 -8.08 0.05
CA LEU A 105 -16.91 -9.01 0.22
C LEU A 105 -17.01 -9.40 1.70
N THR A 106 -18.09 -9.01 2.36
CA THR A 106 -18.44 -9.48 3.71
C THR A 106 -19.49 -10.58 3.56
N VAL A 107 -19.22 -11.74 4.14
CA VAL A 107 -20.14 -12.88 4.15
C VAL A 107 -20.25 -13.44 5.56
N ASP A 108 -21.46 -13.84 5.94
CA ASP A 108 -21.69 -14.56 7.18
C ASP A 108 -21.38 -16.04 6.97
N LEU A 109 -20.54 -16.61 7.84
CA LEU A 109 -20.22 -18.03 7.84
C LEU A 109 -20.91 -18.71 9.03
N PRO A 110 -21.52 -19.89 8.84
CA PRO A 110 -21.92 -20.73 9.96
C PRO A 110 -20.74 -21.01 10.89
N GLU A 111 -21.00 -21.06 12.20
CA GLU A 111 -19.96 -21.23 13.22
C GLU A 111 -19.08 -22.46 12.95
N SER A 112 -19.70 -23.57 12.53
CA SER A 112 -19.02 -24.82 12.19
C SER A 112 -18.00 -24.65 11.05
N MET A 113 -18.30 -23.81 10.05
CA MET A 113 -17.42 -23.52 8.93
C MET A 113 -16.29 -22.58 9.34
N HIS A 114 -16.61 -21.54 10.11
CA HIS A 114 -15.59 -20.63 10.66
C HIS A 114 -14.59 -21.37 11.57
N ARG A 115 -15.07 -22.33 12.37
CA ARG A 115 -14.22 -23.19 13.20
C ARG A 115 -13.28 -24.06 12.35
N LYS A 116 -13.79 -24.71 11.30
CA LYS A 116 -12.96 -25.48 10.36
C LYS A 116 -11.89 -24.63 9.68
N LEU A 117 -12.26 -23.43 9.22
CA LEU A 117 -11.32 -22.47 8.62
C LEU A 117 -10.24 -22.04 9.63
N SER A 118 -10.60 -21.85 10.90
CA SER A 118 -9.65 -21.53 11.97
C SER A 118 -8.65 -22.66 12.23
N VAL A 119 -9.11 -23.92 12.24
CA VAL A 119 -8.25 -25.10 12.39
C VAL A 119 -7.31 -25.24 11.19
N LEU A 120 -7.82 -25.04 9.97
CA LEU A 120 -7.02 -25.12 8.75
C LEU A 120 -5.93 -24.03 8.70
N ALA A 121 -6.26 -22.81 9.12
CA ALA A 121 -5.30 -21.72 9.27
C ALA A 121 -4.16 -22.07 10.24
N ALA A 122 -4.50 -22.63 11.41
CA ALA A 122 -3.49 -23.06 12.38
C ALA A 122 -2.59 -24.18 11.85
N LYS A 123 -3.16 -25.18 11.15
CA LYS A 123 -2.40 -26.31 10.58
C LYS A 123 -1.48 -25.91 9.44
N THR A 124 -1.90 -24.98 8.60
CA THR A 124 -1.15 -24.57 7.39
C THR A 124 -0.19 -23.40 7.65
N GLY A 125 -0.30 -22.74 8.80
CA GLY A 125 0.40 -21.49 9.09
C GLY A 125 -0.06 -20.30 8.25
N ARG A 126 -1.15 -20.45 7.48
CA ARG A 126 -1.68 -19.41 6.58
C ARG A 126 -2.78 -18.60 7.24
N LYS A 127 -2.97 -17.37 6.76
CA LYS A 127 -4.09 -16.53 7.21
C LYS A 127 -5.40 -17.02 6.58
N LYS A 128 -6.51 -16.89 7.31
CA LYS A 128 -7.86 -17.24 6.81
C LYS A 128 -8.17 -16.61 5.45
N ALA A 129 -7.86 -15.32 5.28
CA ALA A 129 -8.08 -14.61 4.02
C ALA A 129 -7.25 -15.16 2.85
N GLU A 130 -6.06 -15.70 3.11
CA GLU A 130 -5.22 -16.33 2.08
C GLU A 130 -5.79 -17.68 1.65
N ILE A 131 -6.27 -18.47 2.61
CA ILE A 131 -6.97 -19.73 2.34
C ILE A 131 -8.20 -19.48 1.48
N ILE A 132 -9.02 -18.50 1.84
CA ILE A 132 -10.24 -18.17 1.08
C ILE A 132 -9.89 -17.72 -0.35
N ARG A 133 -8.84 -16.92 -0.55
CA ARG A 133 -8.41 -16.52 -1.89
C ARG A 133 -8.01 -17.71 -2.76
N LEU A 134 -7.24 -18.64 -2.22
CA LEU A 134 -6.82 -19.83 -2.97
C LEU A 134 -8.00 -20.71 -3.36
N LEU A 135 -8.99 -20.87 -2.47
CA LEU A 135 -10.21 -21.61 -2.79
C LEU A 135 -11.03 -20.90 -3.87
N LEU A 136 -11.09 -19.57 -3.84
CA LEU A 136 -11.77 -18.79 -4.88
C LEU A 136 -11.02 -18.87 -6.22
N ASP A 137 -9.69 -18.77 -6.21
CA ASP A 137 -8.86 -18.90 -7.41
C ASP A 137 -9.04 -20.28 -8.06
N GLU A 138 -9.13 -21.35 -7.26
CA GLU A 138 -9.45 -22.70 -7.73
C GLU A 138 -10.89 -22.79 -8.27
N ALA A 139 -11.86 -22.22 -7.56
CA ALA A 139 -13.26 -22.25 -7.96
C ALA A 139 -13.56 -21.43 -9.23
N PHE A 140 -12.74 -20.43 -9.55
CA PHE A 140 -12.92 -19.55 -10.70
C PHE A 140 -12.08 -19.94 -11.92
N GLN A 141 -11.38 -21.08 -11.91
CA GLN A 141 -10.53 -21.50 -13.05
C GLN A 141 -11.29 -21.58 -14.38
N ASP A 142 -12.59 -21.88 -14.34
CA ASP A 142 -13.45 -22.05 -15.52
C ASP A 142 -14.47 -20.91 -15.71
N VAL A 143 -14.35 -19.82 -14.97
CA VAL A 143 -15.27 -18.67 -15.06
C VAL A 143 -14.62 -17.56 -15.90
N GLU A 144 -15.14 -17.34 -17.12
CA GLU A 144 -14.77 -16.18 -17.96
C GLU A 144 -15.50 -14.91 -17.50
N GLU A 145 -14.86 -13.74 -17.65
CA GLU A 145 -15.40 -12.41 -17.30
C GLU A 145 -16.46 -11.90 -18.28
#